data_AF-A0A0N0PD59-F1
#
_entry.id   AF-A0A0N0PD59-F1
#
_cell.length_a   1.000
_cell.length_b   1.000
_cell.length_c   1.000
_cell.angle_alpha   90.00
_cell.angle_beta   90.00
_cell.angle_gamma   90.00
#
_symmetry.space_group_name_H-M   'P 1'
#
loop_
_entity.id
_entity.type
_entity.pdbx_description
1 polymer ?
#
loop_
_entity_poly.entity_id
_entity_poly.type
_entity_poly.pdbx_seq_one_letter_code
_entity_poly.pdbx_strand_id
1 'polypeptide(L)'
;MYSPLLEQGLPPLATHCQLANCEPKNGLWNEKEIDAMKCYIGTEKVKLIVKGKTSLKLIVELYNSCPDDIATMLALTGYSTMGYNENVISRIPNFKQEKHYYTYTKIESGNILHVRTQSGKELNNFYVAKVDDYYDYSKNINNFLAYSKQAQSLRPEDMKEHKPVSVYVPHFVRYERGIIQKITVSEEKALVQLVDWGFVIEADVSAMKPMSEYYFLNPVIAIYCTIEESKQFDASLKKFLHTGCEFLIKIEEVGNEFDKPNIVSLSPLPKQK
;
A
#
# COMPACT_ATOMS: atom_id res chain seq x y z
N MET A 1 24.32 -21.63 27.46
CA MET A 1 23.77 -20.30 27.11
C MET A 1 24.80 -19.26 27.49
N TYR A 2 25.48 -18.67 26.51
CA TYR A 2 26.41 -17.56 26.74
C TYR A 2 25.62 -16.26 26.60
N SER A 3 25.37 -15.57 27.71
CA SER A 3 24.94 -14.17 27.69
C SER A 3 26.21 -13.32 27.78
N PRO A 4 26.60 -12.60 26.72
CA PRO A 4 27.74 -11.69 26.82
C PRO A 4 27.38 -10.50 27.72
N LEU A 5 28.31 -10.17 28.62
CA LEU A 5 28.27 -8.97 29.45
C LEU A 5 28.24 -7.73 28.54
N LEU A 6 27.21 -6.88 28.69
CA LEU A 6 27.15 -5.57 28.04
C LEU A 6 28.29 -4.70 28.59
N GLU A 7 29.37 -4.56 27.82
CA GLU A 7 30.31 -3.45 27.96
C GLU A 7 29.55 -2.15 27.68
N GLN A 8 29.15 -1.45 28.75
CA GLN A 8 28.46 -0.17 28.67
C GLN A 8 29.41 0.87 28.04
N GLY A 9 29.06 1.36 26.85
CA GLY A 9 29.71 2.51 26.22
C GLY A 9 30.15 2.32 24.78
N LEU A 10 30.13 1.10 24.24
CA LEU A 10 30.42 0.86 22.84
C LEU A 10 29.13 0.88 22.01
N PRO A 11 29.06 1.68 20.92
CA PRO A 11 27.92 1.62 20.03
C PRO A 11 27.84 0.22 19.40
N PRO A 12 26.63 -0.30 19.11
CA PRO A 12 26.49 -1.59 18.45
C PRO A 12 27.20 -1.56 17.10
N LEU A 13 28.20 -2.43 16.94
CA LEU A 13 29.01 -2.52 15.72
C LEU A 13 28.29 -3.31 14.62
N ALA A 14 27.31 -4.13 14.99
CA ALA A 14 26.46 -4.84 14.05
C ALA A 14 25.42 -3.90 13.45
N THR A 15 25.39 -3.82 12.13
CA THR A 15 24.37 -3.04 11.41
C THR A 15 23.27 -3.96 10.92
N HIS A 16 22.03 -3.61 11.22
CA HIS A 16 20.87 -4.35 10.72
C HIS A 16 20.60 -3.96 9.26
N CYS A 17 20.68 -4.93 8.36
CA CYS A 17 20.54 -4.74 6.91
C CYS A 17 19.45 -5.65 6.33
N GLN A 18 18.85 -5.20 5.22
CA GLN A 18 18.01 -5.99 4.34
C GLN A 18 18.51 -5.83 2.91
N LEU A 19 18.49 -6.93 2.14
CA LEU A 19 18.77 -6.89 0.71
C LEU A 19 17.74 -6.01 -0.02
N ALA A 20 18.23 -5.09 -0.83
CA ALA A 20 17.41 -4.35 -1.78
C ALA A 20 16.80 -5.35 -2.77
N ASN A 21 15.56 -5.08 -3.21
CA ASN A 21 14.93 -5.83 -4.30
C ASN A 21 14.82 -7.34 -4.05
N CYS A 22 14.66 -7.77 -2.79
CA CYS A 22 14.58 -9.19 -2.45
C CYS A 22 13.38 -9.42 -1.54
N GLU A 23 12.35 -10.09 -2.06
CA GLU A 23 11.13 -10.38 -1.32
C GLU A 23 10.84 -11.90 -1.33
N PRO A 24 10.19 -12.42 -0.27
CA PRO A 24 9.78 -13.82 -0.23
C PRO A 24 8.62 -14.07 -1.19
N LYS A 25 8.65 -15.22 -1.87
CA LYS A 25 7.63 -15.59 -2.87
C LYS A 25 6.20 -15.64 -2.31
N ASN A 26 6.05 -16.05 -1.05
CA ASN A 26 4.75 -16.23 -0.39
C ASN A 26 4.59 -15.31 0.83
N GLY A 27 5.28 -14.17 0.86
CA GLY A 27 5.23 -13.22 1.98
C GLY A 27 5.97 -13.66 3.25
N LEU A 28 6.50 -14.89 3.29
CA LEU A 28 7.26 -15.46 4.40
C LEU A 28 8.54 -16.13 3.89
N TRP A 29 9.65 -15.91 4.60
CA TRP A 29 10.91 -16.59 4.34
C TRP A 29 10.91 -17.98 5.00
N ASN A 30 11.02 -19.02 4.18
CA ASN A 30 11.13 -20.39 4.64
C ASN A 30 12.59 -20.78 4.87
N GLU A 31 12.84 -21.85 5.63
CA GLU A 31 14.21 -22.30 5.97
C GLU A 31 15.09 -22.50 4.73
N LYS A 32 14.54 -23.07 3.65
CA LYS A 32 15.28 -23.27 2.39
C LYS A 32 15.82 -21.97 1.79
N GLU A 33 15.05 -20.89 1.89
CA GLU A 33 15.38 -19.59 1.31
C GLU A 33 16.44 -18.89 2.19
N ILE A 34 16.31 -19.05 3.52
CA ILE A 34 17.29 -18.59 4.50
C ILE A 34 18.63 -19.31 4.29
N ASP A 35 18.62 -20.63 4.04
CA ASP A 35 19.84 -21.40 3.82
C ASP A 35 20.49 -21.09 2.47
N ALA A 36 19.71 -20.84 1.42
CA ALA A 36 20.22 -20.34 0.15
C ALA A 36 20.93 -18.98 0.34
N MET A 37 20.34 -18.07 1.11
CA MET A 37 20.96 -16.77 1.42
C MET A 37 22.30 -16.93 2.15
N LYS A 38 22.36 -17.81 3.16
CA LYS A 38 23.64 -18.13 3.85
C LYS A 38 24.67 -18.69 2.88
N CYS A 39 24.25 -19.56 1.96
CA CYS A 39 25.13 -20.16 0.96
C CYS A 39 25.71 -19.12 0.00
N TYR A 40 24.89 -18.18 -0.50
CA TYR A 40 25.34 -17.16 -1.44
C TYR A 40 26.19 -16.07 -0.79
N ILE A 41 25.90 -15.66 0.45
CA ILE A 41 26.79 -14.76 1.19
C ILE A 41 28.12 -15.46 1.50
N GLY A 42 28.03 -16.72 1.93
CA GLY A 42 29.19 -17.50 2.36
C GLY A 42 29.92 -16.85 3.53
N THR A 43 31.24 -17.06 3.58
CA THR A 43 32.14 -16.51 4.61
C THR A 43 33.14 -15.51 4.03
N GLU A 44 32.97 -15.12 2.77
CA GLU A 44 33.89 -14.20 2.11
C GLU A 44 33.60 -12.72 2.46
N LYS A 45 34.55 -11.85 2.14
CA LYS A 45 34.33 -10.41 2.30
C LYS A 45 33.41 -9.93 1.19
N VAL A 46 32.28 -9.35 1.58
CA VAL A 46 31.30 -8.79 0.65
C VAL A 46 31.44 -7.27 0.56
N LYS A 47 31.18 -6.73 -0.64
CA LYS A 47 30.98 -5.30 -0.85
C LYS A 47 29.51 -4.98 -0.58
N LEU A 48 29.27 -4.02 0.31
CA LEU A 48 27.95 -3.53 0.66
C LEU A 48 27.74 -2.13 0.08
N ILE A 49 26.65 -1.95 -0.67
CA ILE A 49 26.23 -0.65 -1.20
C ILE A 49 24.90 -0.27 -0.55
N VAL A 50 24.87 0.82 0.21
CA VAL A 50 23.64 1.31 0.84
C VAL A 50 22.77 2.00 -0.20
N LYS A 51 21.54 1.50 -0.39
CA LYS A 51 20.54 2.04 -1.31
C LYS A 51 19.47 2.85 -0.59
N GLY A 52 19.25 2.58 0.69
CA GLY A 52 18.30 3.33 1.51
C GLY A 52 18.42 3.04 2.98
N LYS A 53 17.62 3.73 3.78
CA LYS A 53 17.55 3.57 5.23
C LYS A 53 16.11 3.68 5.71
N THR A 54 15.73 2.79 6.61
CA THR A 54 14.50 2.86 7.41
C THR A 54 14.83 3.26 8.84
N SER A 55 13.82 3.41 9.71
CA SER A 55 14.04 3.62 11.14
C SER A 55 14.77 2.46 11.84
N LEU A 56 14.73 1.25 11.26
CA LEU A 56 15.21 0.02 11.91
C LEU A 56 16.36 -0.70 11.20
N LYS A 57 16.56 -0.45 9.90
CA LYS A 57 17.52 -1.19 9.05
C LYS A 57 17.99 -0.39 7.84
N LEU A 58 19.17 -0.72 7.34
CA LEU A 58 19.67 -0.27 6.05
C LEU A 58 19.16 -1.18 4.93
N ILE A 59 18.85 -0.58 3.78
CA ILE A 59 18.52 -1.31 2.55
C ILE A 59 19.77 -1.32 1.69
N VAL A 60 20.26 -2.52 1.32
CA VAL A 60 21.61 -2.68 0.77
C VAL A 60 21.64 -3.64 -0.42
N GLU A 61 22.52 -3.38 -1.38
CA GLU A 61 22.98 -4.40 -2.32
C GLU A 61 24.25 -5.05 -1.76
N LEU A 62 24.34 -6.37 -1.88
CA LEU A 62 25.51 -7.14 -1.47
C LEU A 62 26.11 -7.83 -2.68
N TYR A 63 27.40 -7.62 -2.89
CA TYR A 63 28.19 -8.25 -3.92
C TYR A 63 29.30 -9.07 -3.26
N ASN A 64 29.38 -10.34 -3.62
CA ASN A 64 30.47 -11.23 -3.25
C ASN A 64 31.45 -11.34 -4.44
N SER A 65 32.19 -12.44 -4.57
CA SER A 65 33.06 -12.63 -5.75
C SER A 65 32.29 -12.89 -7.07
N CYS A 66 30.97 -13.08 -7.02
CA CYS A 66 30.11 -13.21 -8.19
C CYS A 66 29.79 -11.82 -8.81
N PRO A 67 29.57 -11.76 -10.13
CA PRO A 67 29.27 -10.52 -10.83
C PRO A 67 27.89 -9.95 -10.48
N ASP A 68 26.92 -10.81 -10.19
CA ASP A 68 25.56 -10.44 -9.80
C ASP A 68 25.45 -10.25 -8.29
N ASP A 69 24.56 -9.37 -7.85
CA ASP A 69 24.29 -9.20 -6.42
C ASP A 69 23.52 -10.39 -5.85
N ILE A 70 23.59 -10.56 -4.53
CA ILE A 70 23.01 -11.72 -3.86
C ILE A 70 21.48 -11.79 -3.99
N ALA A 71 20.78 -10.65 -4.05
CA ALA A 71 19.32 -10.65 -4.26
C ALA A 71 18.98 -11.18 -5.64
N THR A 72 19.71 -10.75 -6.66
CA THR A 72 19.58 -11.26 -8.04
C THR A 72 19.83 -12.77 -8.10
N MET A 73 20.88 -13.27 -7.44
CA MET A 73 21.15 -14.72 -7.42
C MET A 73 20.03 -15.53 -6.75
N LEU A 74 19.51 -15.04 -5.63
CA LEU A 74 18.36 -15.66 -4.96
C LEU A 74 17.11 -15.69 -5.84
N ALA A 75 16.87 -14.63 -6.60
CA ALA A 75 15.69 -14.55 -7.47
C ALA A 75 15.83 -15.47 -8.68
N LEU A 76 17.00 -15.46 -9.35
CA LEU A 76 17.29 -16.30 -10.51
C LEU A 76 17.23 -17.79 -10.19
N THR A 77 17.60 -18.16 -8.97
CA THR A 77 17.53 -19.56 -8.50
C THR A 77 16.21 -19.91 -7.81
N GLY A 78 15.26 -18.97 -7.80
CA GLY A 78 13.90 -19.22 -7.37
C GLY A 78 13.72 -19.32 -5.84
N TYR A 79 14.62 -18.73 -5.05
CA TYR A 79 14.45 -18.59 -3.60
C TYR A 79 13.78 -17.27 -3.20
N SER A 80 13.83 -16.25 -4.05
CA SER A 80 13.14 -14.99 -3.84
C SER A 80 12.42 -14.52 -5.10
N THR A 81 11.75 -13.37 -5.00
CA THR A 81 11.38 -12.54 -6.14
C THR A 81 12.20 -11.27 -6.13
N MET A 82 12.52 -10.75 -7.32
CA MET A 82 13.08 -9.41 -7.45
C MET A 82 12.01 -8.41 -7.03
N GLY A 83 12.24 -7.73 -5.90
CA GLY A 83 11.53 -6.49 -5.57
C GLY A 83 11.86 -5.44 -6.63
N TYR A 84 10.90 -4.64 -7.04
CA TYR A 84 11.09 -3.76 -8.20
C TYR A 84 12.07 -2.62 -7.86
N ASN A 85 13.22 -2.59 -8.55
CA ASN A 85 14.17 -1.50 -8.55
C ASN A 85 13.79 -0.56 -9.70
N GLU A 86 13.20 0.60 -9.42
CA GLU A 86 12.70 1.53 -10.46
C GLU A 86 13.77 2.20 -11.32
N ASN A 87 15.05 1.88 -11.13
CA ASN A 87 16.17 2.54 -11.81
C ASN A 87 16.88 1.69 -12.88
N VAL A 88 16.29 0.58 -13.35
CA VAL A 88 16.86 -0.17 -14.48
C VAL A 88 15.95 -0.08 -15.68
N ILE A 89 16.24 0.90 -16.53
CA ILE A 89 15.81 0.91 -17.92
C ILE A 89 16.38 -0.36 -18.58
N SER A 90 15.46 -1.17 -19.10
CA SER A 90 15.62 -2.19 -20.14
C SER A 90 16.18 -3.57 -19.76
N ARG A 91 15.28 -4.55 -19.98
CA ARG A 91 15.46 -5.89 -20.63
C ARG A 91 14.96 -7.07 -19.80
N ILE A 92 13.64 -7.17 -19.62
CA ILE A 92 12.93 -8.45 -19.37
C ILE A 92 11.67 -8.46 -20.26
N PRO A 93 11.32 -9.61 -20.88
CA PRO A 93 10.44 -9.66 -22.04
C PRO A 93 8.96 -9.48 -21.68
N ASN A 94 8.24 -8.92 -22.65
CA ASN A 94 6.78 -8.80 -22.73
C ASN A 94 6.02 -9.90 -21.97
N PHE A 95 5.51 -9.54 -20.78
CA PHE A 95 4.36 -10.21 -20.19
C PHE A 95 3.30 -9.17 -19.79
N LYS A 96 2.41 -8.94 -20.77
CA LYS A 96 0.98 -8.64 -20.68
C LYS A 96 0.50 -7.51 -19.75
N GLN A 97 0.19 -6.40 -20.42
CA GLN A 97 -0.67 -5.27 -20.03
C GLN A 97 -0.19 -4.45 -18.83
N GLU A 98 0.43 -3.31 -19.14
CA GLU A 98 0.56 -2.16 -18.24
C GLU A 98 -0.84 -1.81 -17.70
N LYS A 99 -1.12 -2.17 -16.45
CA LYS A 99 -2.39 -1.79 -15.82
C LYS A 99 -2.25 -0.36 -15.33
N HIS A 100 -2.59 0.62 -16.17
CA HIS A 100 -2.64 2.04 -15.77
C HIS A 100 -3.89 2.44 -14.97
N TYR A 101 -4.56 1.47 -14.36
CA TYR A 101 -5.85 1.66 -13.70
C TYR A 101 -5.92 0.83 -12.43
N TYR A 102 -6.63 1.37 -11.44
CA TYR A 102 -6.88 0.64 -10.21
C TYR A 102 -7.81 -0.55 -10.45
N THR A 103 -7.60 -1.60 -9.64
CA THR A 103 -8.54 -2.70 -9.55
C THR A 103 -9.37 -2.57 -8.27
N TYR A 104 -10.59 -3.11 -8.29
CA TYR A 104 -11.49 -3.08 -7.15
C TYR A 104 -11.78 -4.50 -6.70
N THR A 105 -11.87 -4.69 -5.38
CA THR A 105 -12.30 -5.97 -4.83
C THR A 105 -13.70 -6.30 -5.33
N LYS A 106 -13.88 -7.50 -5.88
CA LYS A 106 -15.19 -7.96 -6.35
C LYS A 106 -16.14 -8.09 -5.14
N ILE A 107 -17.31 -7.48 -5.24
CA ILE A 107 -18.35 -7.51 -4.23
C ILE A 107 -19.62 -8.09 -4.87
N GLU A 108 -20.31 -8.96 -4.15
CA GLU A 108 -21.54 -9.60 -4.61
C GLU A 108 -22.69 -9.32 -3.65
N SER A 109 -23.91 -9.21 -4.19
CA SER A 109 -25.12 -9.06 -3.36
C SER A 109 -25.27 -10.26 -2.41
N GLY A 110 -25.73 -10.00 -1.20
CA GLY A 110 -25.85 -10.96 -0.11
C GLY A 110 -24.56 -11.20 0.69
N ASN A 111 -23.40 -10.71 0.24
CA ASN A 111 -22.16 -10.83 1.01
C ASN A 111 -22.26 -10.09 2.34
N ILE A 112 -21.75 -10.74 3.40
CA ILE A 112 -21.56 -10.11 4.70
C ILE A 112 -20.06 -9.88 4.89
N LEU A 113 -19.67 -8.63 5.10
CA LEU A 113 -18.28 -8.22 5.20
C LEU A 113 -17.99 -7.67 6.59
N HIS A 114 -16.90 -8.13 7.21
CA HIS A 114 -16.33 -7.49 8.38
C HIS A 114 -15.51 -6.27 7.93
N VAL A 115 -15.99 -5.09 8.29
CA VAL A 115 -15.45 -3.83 7.79
C VAL A 115 -15.14 -2.86 8.90
N ARG A 116 -14.33 -1.85 8.57
CA ARG A 116 -14.10 -0.65 9.37
C ARG A 116 -14.45 0.59 8.59
N THR A 117 -14.97 1.62 9.27
CA THR A 117 -15.19 2.93 8.65
C THR A 117 -13.86 3.61 8.33
N GLN A 118 -13.70 4.03 7.08
CA GLN A 118 -12.59 4.86 6.62
C GLN A 118 -12.93 6.34 6.69
N SER A 119 -14.07 6.73 6.10
CA SER A 119 -14.51 8.12 6.04
C SER A 119 -16.03 8.25 5.82
N GLY A 120 -16.53 9.49 5.86
CA GLY A 120 -17.96 9.81 5.77
C GLY A 120 -18.63 9.91 7.14
N LYS A 121 -19.60 10.81 7.24
CA LYS A 121 -20.38 11.08 8.48
C LYS A 121 -21.89 10.89 8.28
N GLU A 122 -22.32 10.63 7.05
CA GLU A 122 -23.71 10.52 6.70
C GLU A 122 -24.04 9.10 6.22
N LEU A 123 -25.23 8.62 6.57
CA LEU A 123 -25.65 7.25 6.23
C LEU A 123 -25.94 7.08 4.74
N ASN A 124 -26.06 8.18 3.99
CA ASN A 124 -26.21 8.18 2.54
C ASN A 124 -24.88 8.26 1.77
N ASN A 125 -23.76 8.49 2.47
CA ASN A 125 -22.46 8.72 1.86
C ASN A 125 -21.32 8.43 2.86
N PHE A 126 -20.84 7.19 2.85
CA PHE A 126 -19.74 6.77 3.69
C PHE A 126 -18.87 5.70 3.02
N TYR A 127 -17.67 5.54 3.55
CA TYR A 127 -16.66 4.64 3.00
C TYR A 127 -16.14 3.72 4.09
N VAL A 128 -16.05 2.45 3.74
CA VAL A 128 -15.55 1.39 4.62
C VAL A 128 -14.44 0.61 3.92
N ALA A 129 -13.66 -0.15 4.66
CA ALA A 129 -12.73 -1.13 4.10
C ALA A 129 -12.92 -2.46 4.81
N LYS A 130 -12.73 -3.58 4.09
CA LYS A 130 -12.62 -4.89 4.78
C LYS A 130 -11.47 -4.82 5.78
N VAL A 131 -11.68 -5.39 6.96
CA VAL A 131 -10.69 -5.31 8.03
C VAL A 131 -9.36 -5.95 7.63
N ASP A 132 -9.40 -7.09 6.94
CA ASP A 132 -8.19 -7.78 6.44
C ASP A 132 -7.44 -6.92 5.40
N ASP A 133 -8.16 -6.38 4.40
CA ASP A 133 -7.59 -5.50 3.38
C ASP A 133 -6.93 -4.25 4.01
N TYR A 134 -7.56 -3.68 5.05
CA TYR A 134 -6.97 -2.57 5.79
C TYR A 134 -5.68 -2.96 6.52
N TYR A 135 -5.63 -4.13 7.16
CA TYR A 135 -4.43 -4.58 7.84
C TYR A 135 -3.28 -4.81 6.86
N ASP A 136 -3.57 -5.35 5.68
CA ASP A 136 -2.56 -5.54 4.65
C ASP A 136 -2.11 -4.20 4.05
N TYR A 137 -3.02 -3.25 3.83
CA TYR A 137 -2.68 -1.87 3.50
C TYR A 137 -1.77 -1.25 4.57
N SER A 138 -2.10 -1.39 5.85
CA SER A 138 -1.37 -0.80 6.98
C SER A 138 0.05 -1.37 7.12
N LYS A 139 0.23 -2.68 6.86
CA LYS A 139 1.57 -3.31 6.84
C LYS A 139 2.44 -2.76 5.70
N ASN A 140 1.82 -2.48 4.54
CA ASN A 140 2.53 -2.12 3.32
C ASN A 140 2.67 -0.60 3.09
N ILE A 141 1.96 0.23 3.86
CA ILE A 141 1.94 1.69 3.65
C ILE A 141 3.35 2.30 3.70
N ASN A 142 4.24 1.78 4.54
CA ASN A 142 5.60 2.29 4.66
C ASN A 142 6.41 2.14 3.37
N ASN A 143 6.18 1.07 2.60
CA ASN A 143 6.83 0.87 1.31
C ASN A 143 6.35 1.91 0.30
N PHE A 144 5.04 2.17 0.27
CA PHE A 144 4.46 3.24 -0.55
C PHE A 144 5.01 4.62 -0.15
N LEU A 145 5.06 4.93 1.14
CA LEU A 145 5.61 6.20 1.63
C LEU A 145 7.09 6.39 1.29
N ALA A 146 7.89 5.32 1.32
CA ALA A 146 9.29 5.36 0.93
C ALA A 146 9.44 5.68 -0.56
N TYR A 147 8.65 5.02 -1.42
CA TYR A 147 8.57 5.33 -2.85
C TYR A 147 8.16 6.78 -3.09
N SER A 148 7.04 7.22 -2.51
CA SER A 148 6.51 8.58 -2.72
C SER A 148 7.53 9.64 -2.32
N LYS A 149 8.35 9.43 -1.30
CA LYS A 149 9.40 10.39 -0.93
C LYS A 149 10.52 10.51 -1.97
N GLN A 150 10.79 9.45 -2.72
CA GLN A 150 11.87 9.38 -3.70
C GLN A 150 11.39 9.74 -5.12
N ALA A 151 10.13 9.48 -5.43
CA ALA A 151 9.54 9.79 -6.73
C ALA A 151 9.64 11.30 -7.03
N GLN A 152 9.86 11.65 -8.30
CA GLN A 152 9.88 13.04 -8.75
C GLN A 152 8.49 13.65 -8.62
N SER A 153 8.40 14.98 -8.52
CA SER A 153 7.10 15.66 -8.57
C SER A 153 6.43 15.44 -9.92
N LEU A 154 5.10 15.37 -9.90
CA LEU A 154 4.31 15.31 -11.13
C LEU A 154 4.54 16.61 -11.91
N ARG A 155 4.80 16.49 -13.22
CA ARG A 155 4.93 17.65 -14.08
C ARG A 155 3.53 18.24 -14.37
N PRO A 156 3.38 19.57 -14.45
CA PRO A 156 2.08 20.19 -14.72
C PRO A 156 1.39 19.66 -15.98
N GLU A 157 2.14 19.46 -17.07
CA GLU A 157 1.63 18.93 -18.34
C GLU A 157 1.16 17.47 -18.27
N ASP A 158 1.62 16.75 -17.24
CA ASP A 158 1.27 15.36 -16.98
C ASP A 158 0.00 15.24 -16.11
N MET A 159 -0.52 16.35 -15.58
CA MET A 159 -1.74 16.39 -14.78
C MET A 159 -2.96 16.20 -15.68
N LYS A 160 -3.60 15.03 -15.57
CA LYS A 160 -4.76 14.63 -16.38
C LYS A 160 -5.83 14.00 -15.50
N GLU A 161 -7.09 14.24 -15.81
CA GLU A 161 -8.20 13.52 -15.15
C GLU A 161 -8.04 12.01 -15.35
N HIS A 162 -8.50 11.25 -14.36
CA HIS A 162 -8.35 9.81 -14.22
C HIS A 162 -6.90 9.31 -14.09
N LYS A 163 -5.91 10.20 -13.99
CA LYS A 163 -4.52 9.79 -13.75
C LYS A 163 -4.32 9.37 -12.31
N PRO A 164 -3.77 8.17 -12.04
CA PRO A 164 -3.36 7.79 -10.71
C PRO A 164 -2.13 8.59 -10.25
N VAL A 165 -2.16 9.02 -9.00
CA VAL A 165 -1.09 9.84 -8.39
C VAL A 165 -0.85 9.43 -6.95
N SER A 166 0.40 9.56 -6.52
CA SER A 166 0.72 9.64 -5.10
C SER A 166 0.57 11.09 -4.66
N VAL A 167 -0.32 11.37 -3.71
CA VAL A 167 -0.61 12.75 -3.28
C VAL A 167 -0.32 12.94 -1.80
N TYR A 168 0.35 14.04 -1.43
CA TYR A 168 0.58 14.38 -0.03
C TYR A 168 -0.70 14.90 0.61
N VAL A 169 -1.09 14.30 1.74
CA VAL A 169 -2.28 14.67 2.50
C VAL A 169 -1.85 15.34 3.80
N PRO A 170 -2.01 16.68 3.95
CA PRO A 170 -1.52 17.40 5.11
C PRO A 170 -2.09 16.90 6.44
N HIS A 171 -3.38 16.53 6.46
CA HIS A 171 -4.03 16.04 7.67
C HIS A 171 -3.46 14.70 8.17
N PHE A 172 -2.96 13.86 7.26
CA PHE A 172 -2.31 12.59 7.60
C PHE A 172 -0.79 12.71 7.71
N VAL A 173 -0.22 13.85 7.32
CA VAL A 173 1.23 14.11 7.27
C VAL A 173 1.98 13.03 6.46
N ARG A 174 1.35 12.55 5.38
CA ARG A 174 1.90 11.45 4.56
C ARG A 174 1.31 11.43 3.15
N TYR A 175 1.94 10.66 2.27
CA TYR A 175 1.43 10.41 0.93
C TYR A 175 0.39 9.29 0.94
N GLU A 176 -0.62 9.42 0.10
CA GLU A 176 -1.70 8.45 -0.11
C GLU A 176 -1.86 8.14 -1.60
N ARG A 177 -2.47 6.99 -1.90
CA ARG A 177 -2.86 6.66 -3.26
C ARG A 177 -4.10 7.46 -3.66
N GLY A 178 -4.03 8.10 -4.81
CA GLY A 178 -5.13 8.90 -5.34
C GLY A 178 -5.35 8.71 -6.84
N ILE A 179 -6.49 9.21 -7.30
CA ILE A 179 -6.80 9.41 -8.71
C ILE A 179 -7.31 10.84 -8.90
N ILE A 180 -6.79 11.54 -9.90
CA ILE A 180 -7.25 12.89 -10.26
C ILE A 180 -8.68 12.75 -10.79
N GLN A 181 -9.67 13.22 -10.05
CA GLN A 181 -11.07 13.22 -10.53
C GLN A 181 -11.31 14.39 -11.48
N LYS A 182 -10.85 15.58 -11.09
CA LYS A 182 -11.17 16.81 -11.83
C LYS A 182 -10.08 17.85 -11.66
N ILE A 183 -9.65 18.46 -12.76
CA ILE A 183 -8.72 19.59 -12.71
C ILE A 183 -9.52 20.86 -12.39
N THR A 184 -9.17 21.55 -11.30
CA THR A 184 -9.86 22.78 -10.87
C THR A 184 -9.15 24.03 -11.37
N VAL A 185 -7.82 23.99 -11.43
CA VAL A 185 -6.98 25.04 -12.03
C VAL A 185 -5.97 24.34 -12.94
N SER A 186 -5.99 24.68 -14.23
CA SER A 186 -5.09 24.08 -15.23
C SER A 186 -3.65 24.16 -14.75
N GLU A 187 -2.93 23.03 -14.84
CA GLU A 187 -1.50 22.92 -14.47
C GLU A 187 -1.14 23.24 -13.01
N GLU A 188 -2.12 23.49 -12.13
CA GLU A 188 -1.86 23.89 -10.73
C GLU A 188 -2.59 23.01 -9.72
N LYS A 189 -3.93 22.86 -9.85
CA LYS A 189 -4.76 22.21 -8.82
C LYS A 189 -5.75 21.23 -9.39
N ALA A 190 -5.99 20.17 -8.62
CA ALA A 190 -7.02 19.20 -8.93
C ALA A 190 -7.69 18.63 -7.68
N LEU A 191 -8.91 18.16 -7.86
CA LEU A 191 -9.61 17.28 -6.94
C LEU A 191 -9.07 15.86 -7.12
N VAL A 192 -8.55 15.29 -6.04
CA VAL A 192 -7.98 13.94 -6.00
C VAL A 192 -8.81 13.08 -5.05
N GLN A 193 -9.34 11.99 -5.59
CA GLN A 193 -10.02 10.96 -4.81
C GLN A 193 -8.98 10.05 -4.18
N LEU A 194 -8.92 10.02 -2.84
CA LEU A 194 -8.04 9.10 -2.13
C LEU A 194 -8.66 7.71 -2.18
N VAL A 195 -8.08 6.82 -2.97
CA VAL A 195 -8.74 5.55 -3.31
C VAL A 195 -8.86 4.63 -2.10
N ASP A 196 -7.92 4.68 -1.16
CA ASP A 196 -7.96 3.81 0.04
C ASP A 196 -8.79 4.36 1.20
N TRP A 197 -9.20 5.63 1.10
CA TRP A 197 -9.94 6.33 2.14
C TRP A 197 -11.36 6.74 1.72
N GLY A 198 -11.59 6.93 0.42
CA GLY A 198 -12.88 7.25 -0.14
C GLY A 198 -13.27 8.74 -0.14
N PHE A 199 -12.53 9.63 0.52
CA PHE A 199 -12.81 11.08 0.42
C PHE A 199 -11.94 11.78 -0.63
N VAL A 200 -12.44 12.92 -1.10
CA VAL A 200 -11.79 13.79 -2.07
C VAL A 200 -11.06 14.92 -1.36
N ILE A 201 -9.87 15.27 -1.84
CA ILE A 201 -9.13 16.45 -1.42
C ILE A 201 -8.83 17.34 -2.63
N GLU A 202 -8.71 18.64 -2.41
CA GLU A 202 -8.05 19.51 -3.37
C GLU A 202 -6.54 19.53 -3.07
N ALA A 203 -5.72 19.32 -4.09
CA ALA A 203 -4.27 19.30 -3.96
C ALA A 203 -3.60 20.06 -5.11
N ASP A 204 -2.47 20.68 -4.79
CA ASP A 204 -1.56 21.31 -5.75
C ASP A 204 -0.72 20.24 -6.45
N VAL A 205 -0.37 20.46 -7.72
CA VAL A 205 0.44 19.53 -8.52
C VAL A 205 1.80 19.26 -7.87
N SER A 206 2.37 20.22 -7.13
CA SER A 206 3.63 20.05 -6.38
C SER A 206 3.52 19.02 -5.26
N ALA A 207 2.31 18.77 -4.75
CA ALA A 207 2.02 17.73 -3.76
C ALA A 207 1.75 16.36 -4.40
N MET A 208 1.69 16.30 -5.73
CA MET A 208 1.43 15.08 -6.49
C MET A 208 2.72 14.51 -7.08
N LYS A 209 2.75 13.20 -7.22
CA LYS A 209 3.83 12.44 -7.81
C LYS A 209 3.24 11.37 -8.73
N PRO A 210 3.91 11.00 -9.83
CA PRO A 210 3.48 9.87 -10.63
C PRO A 210 3.43 8.61 -9.75
N MET A 211 2.58 7.67 -10.11
CA MET A 211 2.47 6.40 -9.41
C MET A 211 3.06 5.28 -10.27
N SER A 212 3.80 4.39 -9.62
CA SER A 212 4.38 3.21 -10.22
C SER A 212 3.34 2.11 -10.40
N GLU A 213 3.48 1.33 -11.48
CA GLU A 213 2.53 0.26 -11.80
C GLU A 213 2.42 -0.80 -10.71
N TYR A 214 3.50 -0.99 -9.96
CA TYR A 214 3.53 -1.88 -8.81
C TYR A 214 2.42 -1.56 -7.78
N TYR A 215 2.10 -0.28 -7.58
CA TYR A 215 1.08 0.13 -6.62
C TYR A 215 -0.35 0.01 -7.16
N PHE A 216 -0.54 -0.36 -8.43
CA PHE A 216 -1.84 -0.76 -8.98
C PHE A 216 -2.16 -2.25 -8.75
N LEU A 217 -1.16 -3.06 -8.36
CA LEU A 217 -1.37 -4.48 -8.03
C LEU A 217 -2.22 -4.64 -6.77
N ASN A 218 -2.14 -3.68 -5.86
CA ASN A 218 -3.02 -3.64 -4.70
C ASN A 218 -4.36 -3.02 -5.10
N PRO A 219 -5.49 -3.70 -4.87
CA PRO A 219 -6.80 -3.14 -5.19
C PRO A 219 -7.10 -1.91 -4.32
N VAL A 220 -8.07 -1.12 -4.77
CA VAL A 220 -8.70 -0.08 -3.96
C VAL A 220 -9.39 -0.73 -2.78
N ILE A 221 -9.11 -0.26 -1.57
CA ILE A 221 -9.71 -0.83 -0.36
C ILE A 221 -10.96 -0.07 0.12
N ALA A 222 -11.15 1.18 -0.30
CA ALA A 222 -12.36 1.91 0.09
C ALA A 222 -13.56 1.41 -0.73
N ILE A 223 -14.60 1.04 0.00
CA ILE A 223 -15.88 0.58 -0.50
C ILE A 223 -16.88 1.71 -0.24
N TYR A 224 -17.43 2.27 -1.31
CA TYR A 224 -18.43 3.32 -1.25
C TYR A 224 -19.81 2.74 -0.91
N CYS A 225 -20.45 3.26 0.14
CA CYS A 225 -21.67 2.72 0.71
C CYS A 225 -22.72 3.79 0.99
N THR A 226 -23.98 3.35 0.96
CA THR A 226 -25.17 4.07 1.39
C THR A 226 -26.13 3.10 2.09
N ILE A 227 -26.96 3.62 2.98
CA ILE A 227 -28.08 2.87 3.57
C ILE A 227 -29.36 3.22 2.79
N GLU A 228 -30.26 2.24 2.67
CA GLU A 228 -31.62 2.44 2.16
C GLU A 228 -32.30 3.67 2.79
N GLU A 229 -32.91 4.53 1.96
CA GLU A 229 -33.45 5.85 2.37
C GLU A 229 -34.38 5.78 3.59
N SER A 230 -35.21 4.73 3.67
CA SER A 230 -36.14 4.51 4.79
C SER A 230 -35.45 4.36 6.15
N LYS A 231 -34.18 3.94 6.17
CA LYS A 231 -33.39 3.70 7.39
C LYS A 231 -32.37 4.82 7.67
N GLN A 232 -32.21 5.79 6.78
CA GLN A 232 -31.24 6.89 6.95
C GLN A 232 -31.56 7.82 8.13
N PHE A 233 -32.80 7.83 8.62
CA PHE A 233 -33.21 8.61 9.79
C PHE A 233 -32.91 7.92 11.12
N ASP A 234 -32.43 6.66 11.12
CA ASP A 234 -32.06 5.94 12.33
C ASP A 234 -30.74 6.47 12.90
N ALA A 235 -30.85 7.39 13.86
CA ALA A 235 -29.71 7.98 14.54
C ALA A 235 -28.83 6.94 15.26
N SER A 236 -29.35 5.76 15.59
CA SER A 236 -28.59 4.70 16.26
C SER A 236 -27.50 4.10 15.37
N LEU A 237 -27.62 4.23 14.04
CA LEU A 237 -26.66 3.74 13.06
C LEU A 237 -25.45 4.66 12.89
N LYS A 238 -25.58 5.94 13.24
CA LYS A 238 -24.48 6.93 13.11
C LYS A 238 -23.23 6.55 13.90
N LYS A 239 -23.39 5.77 14.98
CA LYS A 239 -22.26 5.25 15.78
C LYS A 239 -21.26 4.40 14.97
N PHE A 240 -21.71 3.77 13.88
CA PHE A 240 -20.85 2.98 13.00
C PHE A 240 -19.96 3.85 12.11
N LEU A 241 -20.36 5.11 11.87
CA LEU A 241 -19.65 6.03 10.97
C LEU A 241 -18.47 6.76 11.63
N HIS A 242 -18.13 6.41 12.88
CA HIS A 242 -16.88 6.88 13.47
C HIS A 242 -15.69 6.18 12.79
N THR A 243 -14.73 6.95 12.27
CA THR A 243 -13.53 6.41 11.63
C THR A 243 -12.82 5.39 12.53
N GLY A 244 -12.50 4.23 11.97
CA GLY A 244 -11.88 3.11 12.68
C GLY A 244 -12.85 2.20 13.45
N CYS A 245 -14.15 2.53 13.52
CA CYS A 245 -15.15 1.64 14.09
C CYS A 245 -15.33 0.40 13.21
N GLU A 246 -15.29 -0.79 13.82
CA GLU A 246 -15.47 -2.09 13.16
C GLU A 246 -16.90 -2.63 13.36
N PHE A 247 -17.49 -3.17 12.29
CA PHE A 247 -18.85 -3.71 12.26
C PHE A 247 -19.06 -4.61 11.03
N LEU A 248 -20.24 -5.21 10.93
CA LEU A 248 -20.63 -5.99 9.76
C LEU A 248 -21.51 -5.16 8.83
N ILE A 249 -21.23 -5.25 7.53
CA ILE A 249 -22.18 -4.82 6.49
C ILE A 249 -22.70 -6.04 5.74
N LYS A 250 -23.96 -6.00 5.34
CA LYS A 250 -24.51 -6.89 4.32
C LYS A 250 -24.80 -6.09 3.07
N ILE A 251 -24.27 -6.56 1.94
CA ILE A 251 -24.47 -5.94 0.63
C ILE A 251 -25.86 -6.32 0.15
N GLU A 252 -26.78 -5.35 0.07
CA GLU A 252 -28.13 -5.58 -0.46
C GLU A 252 -28.12 -5.37 -1.98
N GLU A 253 -27.52 -4.26 -2.45
CA GLU A 253 -27.34 -3.95 -3.86
C GLU A 253 -25.89 -3.54 -4.15
N VAL A 254 -25.34 -4.06 -5.24
CA VAL A 254 -23.98 -3.74 -5.69
C VAL A 254 -24.00 -2.41 -6.44
N GLY A 255 -23.12 -1.50 -6.03
CA GLY A 255 -22.91 -0.21 -6.68
C GLY A 255 -21.97 -0.32 -7.89
N ASN A 256 -21.36 0.80 -8.24
CA ASN A 256 -20.30 0.89 -9.24
C ASN A 256 -19.16 1.73 -8.67
N GLU A 257 -18.18 1.06 -8.06
CA GLU A 257 -16.93 1.66 -7.56
C GLU A 257 -17.18 2.96 -6.75
N PHE A 258 -16.76 4.12 -7.27
CA PHE A 258 -17.03 5.44 -6.69
C PHE A 258 -18.15 6.21 -7.38
N ASP A 259 -18.67 5.73 -8.51
CA ASP A 259 -19.74 6.40 -9.26
C ASP A 259 -21.12 6.18 -8.63
N LYS A 260 -21.35 4.96 -8.11
CA LYS A 260 -22.61 4.59 -7.45
C LYS A 260 -22.31 3.81 -6.16
N PRO A 261 -22.86 4.22 -5.00
CA PRO A 261 -22.61 3.51 -3.76
C PRO A 261 -23.28 2.14 -3.75
N ASN A 262 -22.72 1.21 -2.98
CA ASN A 262 -23.38 -0.03 -2.60
C ASN A 262 -24.47 0.26 -1.58
N ILE A 263 -25.65 -0.36 -1.72
CA ILE A 263 -26.69 -0.28 -0.70
C ILE A 263 -26.43 -1.37 0.32
N VAL A 264 -26.28 -0.98 1.59
CA VAL A 264 -25.89 -1.88 2.66
C VAL A 264 -26.79 -1.79 3.88
N SER A 265 -26.90 -2.90 4.61
CA SER A 265 -27.42 -2.92 5.97
C SER A 265 -26.28 -3.07 6.97
N LEU A 266 -26.39 -2.37 8.11
CA LEU A 266 -25.35 -2.34 9.15
C LEU A 266 -25.75 -3.23 10.33
N SER A 267 -24.80 -3.97 10.89
CA SER A 267 -25.02 -4.74 12.12
C SER A 267 -23.78 -4.75 13.00
N PRO A 268 -23.93 -4.79 14.34
CA PRO A 268 -22.80 -4.85 15.25
C PRO A 268 -22.05 -6.17 15.13
N LEU A 269 -20.79 -6.18 15.55
CA LEU A 269 -20.03 -7.42 15.68
C LEU A 269 -20.70 -8.36 16.70
N PRO A 270 -20.70 -9.68 16.47
CA PRO A 270 -21.15 -10.65 17.46
C PRO A 270 -20.32 -10.50 18.73
N LYS A 271 -20.97 -10.46 19.91
CA LYS A 271 -20.24 -10.52 21.18
C LYS A 271 -19.48 -11.84 21.24
N GLN A 272 -18.16 -11.79 21.36
CA GLN A 272 -17.37 -12.97 21.74
C GLN A 272 -17.84 -13.40 23.14
N LYS A 273 -18.31 -14.64 23.26
CA LYS A 273 -18.73 -15.23 24.53
C LYS A 273 -17.52 -15.58 25.38
#